data_AF-G4GHZ7-F1
#
_entry.id   AF-G4GHZ7-F1
#
_cell.length_a   1.000
_cell.length_b   1.000
_cell.length_c   1.000
_cell.angle_alpha   90.00
_cell.angle_beta   90.00
_cell.angle_gamma   90.00
#
_symmetry.space_group_name_H-M   'P 1'
#
loop_
_entity.id
_entity.type
_entity.pdbx_description
1 polymer ?
#
loop_
_entity_poly.entity_id
_entity_poly.type
_entity_poly.pdbx_seq_one_letter_code
_entity_poly.pdbx_strand_id
1 'polypeptide(L)' 'MGTEIRFEVDDEQYERLKAIKDKRGYTWKGLMLEGVEALDTGEP' A
#
# COMPACT_ATOMS: atom_id res chain seq x y z
N MET A 1 0.80 -6.68 -21.50
CA MET A 1 1.93 -5.81 -21.11
C MET A 1 1.66 -5.32 -19.70
N GLY A 2 2.65 -5.36 -18.82
CA GLY A 2 2.54 -4.81 -17.47
C GLY A 2 3.18 -3.43 -17.41
N THR A 3 2.63 -2.53 -16.59
CA THR A 3 3.23 -1.24 -16.27
C THR A 3 3.88 -1.35 -14.90
N GLU A 4 5.13 -0.90 -14.78
CA GLU A 4 5.85 -0.85 -13.51
C GLU A 4 5.66 0.51 -12.84
N ILE A 5 5.47 0.50 -11.52
CA ILE A 5 5.41 1.70 -10.68
C ILE A 5 6.38 1.49 -9.53
N ARG A 6 7.28 2.46 -9.32
CA ARG A 6 8.24 2.48 -8.22
C ARG A 6 8.08 3.76 -7.44
N PHE A 7 8.02 3.65 -6.12
CA PHE A 7 7.99 4.78 -5.19
C PHE A 7 9.06 4.56 -4.14
N GLU A 8 9.74 5.65 -3.77
CA GLU A 8 10.66 5.70 -2.65
C GLU A 8 9.89 6.23 -1.44
N VAL A 9 10.13 5.61 -0.30
CA VAL A 9 9.54 5.97 0.99
C VAL A 9 10.66 6.00 2.01
N ASP A 10 10.49 6.80 3.05
CA ASP A 10 11.40 6.77 4.19
C ASP A 10 11.19 5.49 5.04
N ASP A 11 12.11 5.26 5.98
CA ASP A 11 12.09 4.06 6.83
C ASP A 11 10.82 3.97 7.71
N GLU A 12 10.28 5.11 8.16
CA GLU A 12 9.08 5.14 8.99
C GLU A 12 7.85 4.72 8.17
N GLN A 13 7.72 5.29 6.97
CA GLN A 13 6.68 4.94 6.01
C GLN A 13 6.80 3.46 5.60
N TYR A 14 8.02 2.96 5.36
CA TYR A 14 8.25 1.56 5.03
C TYR A 14 7.77 0.62 6.15
N GLU A 15 8.17 0.85 7.39
CA GLU A 15 7.77 -0.01 8.51
C GLU A 15 6.27 0.08 8.78
N ARG A 16 5.64 1.24 8.59
CA ARG A 16 4.17 1.37 8.65
C ARG A 16 3.47 0.53 7.57
N LEU A 17 3.90 0.64 6.32
CA LEU A 17 3.33 -0.12 5.21
C LEU A 17 3.51 -1.63 5.43
N LYS A 18 4.68 -2.05 5.92
CA LYS A 18 5.00 -3.44 6.25
C LYS A 18 4.09 -3.98 7.37
N ALA A 19 3.89 -3.22 8.44
CA ALA A 19 3.02 -3.62 9.53
C ALA A 19 1.56 -3.84 9.07
N ILE A 20 1.03 -2.96 8.21
CA ILE A 20 -0.33 -3.11 7.67
C ILE A 20 -0.40 -4.34 6.76
N LYS A 21 0.58 -4.48 5.86
CA LYS A 21 0.70 -5.63 4.96
C LYS A 21 0.67 -6.94 5.73
N ASP A 22 1.50 -7.06 6.77
CA ASP A 22 1.65 -8.29 7.54
C ASP A 22 0.42 -8.57 8.42
N LYS A 23 -0.20 -7.52 9.00
CA LYS A 23 -1.44 -7.65 9.79
C LYS A 23 -2.61 -8.19 8.97
N ARG A 24 -2.73 -7.79 7.70
CA ARG A 24 -3.85 -8.16 6.82
C ARG A 24 -3.52 -9.32 5.87
N GLY A 25 -2.27 -9.80 5.86
CA GLY A 25 -1.83 -10.89 4.99
C GLY A 25 -1.73 -10.49 3.51
N TYR A 26 -1.49 -9.22 3.22
CA TYR A 26 -1.48 -8.70 1.85
C TYR A 26 -0.14 -8.86 1.14
N THR A 27 -0.22 -8.74 -0.18
CA THR A 27 0.92 -8.35 -1.01
C THR A 27 1.06 -6.83 -1.03
N TRP A 28 2.24 -6.32 -1.40
CA TRP A 28 2.43 -4.86 -1.59
C TRP A 28 1.45 -4.26 -2.60
N LYS A 29 1.16 -5.00 -3.68
CA LYS A 29 0.15 -4.61 -4.67
C LYS A 29 -1.25 -4.52 -4.04
N GLY A 30 -1.63 -5.51 -3.23
CA GLY A 30 -2.93 -5.52 -2.55
C GLY A 30 -3.09 -4.35 -1.59
N LEU A 31 -2.05 -4.06 -0.80
CA LEU A 31 -2.03 -2.90 0.09
C LEU A 31 -2.26 -1.58 -0.67
N MET A 32 -1.56 -1.41 -1.81
CA MET A 32 -1.70 -0.19 -2.62
C MET A 32 -3.08 -0.05 -3.27
N LEU A 33 -3.66 -1.14 -3.77
CA LEU A 33 -5.00 -1.11 -4.35
C LEU A 33 -6.07 -0.76 -3.31
N GLU A 34 -5.97 -1.32 -2.10
CA GLU A 34 -6.90 -0.96 -1.02
C GLU A 34 -6.75 0.51 -0.61
N GLY A 35 -5.51 1.03 -0.54
CA GLY A 35 -5.28 2.44 -0.25
C GLY A 35 -5.91 3.37 -1.30
N VAL A 36 -5.89 2.99 -2.57
CA VAL A 36 -6.58 3.73 -3.64
C VAL A 36 -8.09 3.69 -3.44
N GLU A 37 -8.67 2.52 -3.15
CA GLU A 37 -10.11 2.39 -2.90
C GLU A 37 -10.58 3.22 -1.69
N ALA A 38 -9.79 3.28 -0.61
CA ALA A 38 -10.07 4.11 0.55
C ALA A 38 -10.05 5.62 0.22
N LEU A 39 -9.07 6.06 -0.58
CA LEU A 39 -8.96 7.44 -1.02
C LEU A 39 -10.09 7.85 -1.98
N ASP A 40 -10.55 6.94 -2.84
CA ASP A 40 -11.65 7.16 -3.79
C ASP A 40 -13.03 7.15 -3.11
N THR A 41 -13.19 6.37 -2.05
CA THR A 41 -14.45 6.31 -1.28
C THR A 41 -14.57 7.44 -0.25
N GLY A 42 -13.48 8.15 0.05
CA GLY A 42 -13.46 9.25 1.01
C GLY A 42 -13.63 8.80 2.46
N GLU A 43 -13.57 7.49 2.73
CA GLU A 43 -13.59 6.93 4.08
C GLU A 43 -12.17 6.51 4.51
N PRO A 44 -11.68 7.00 5.67
CA PRO A 44 -10.39 6.60 6.25
C PRO A 44 -10.40 5.21 6.89
#